data_AF-A0A0C3HD76-F1
#
_entry.id   AF-A0A0C3HD76-F1
#
_cell.length_a   1.000
_cell.length_b   1.000
_cell.length_c   1.000
_cell.angle_alpha   90.00
_cell.angle_beta   90.00
_cell.angle_gamma   90.00
#
_symmetry.space_group_name_H-M   'P 1'
#
loop_
_entity.id
_entity.type
_entity.pdbx_description
1 polymer ?
#
loop_
_entity_poly.entity_id
_entity_poly.type
_entity_poly.pdbx_seq_one_letter_code
_entity_poly.pdbx_strand_id
1 'polypeptide(L)' 'MGRPKRNLFAAAEETSTPPSALTATQSIARVIKAEGNSLYSCSLPEKNTVLVELLPRFRNTIWIKRGGYV' A
#
# COMPACT_ATOMS: atom_id res chain seq x y z
N MET A 1 25.23 12.73 -3.22
CA MET A 1 24.15 13.24 -2.33
C MET A 1 23.27 12.07 -1.91
N GLY A 2 23.58 11.42 -0.77
CA GLY A 2 22.81 10.27 -0.29
C GLY A 2 21.43 10.71 0.19
N ARG A 3 20.36 10.14 -0.40
CA ARG A 3 18.97 10.48 -0.06
C ARG A 3 18.77 10.24 1.45
N PRO A 4 18.21 11.20 2.22
CA PRO A 4 18.09 11.07 3.66
C PRO A 4 17.22 9.86 4.02
N LYS A 5 17.80 8.90 4.76
CA LYS A 5 17.15 7.64 5.18
C LYS A 5 15.92 7.84 6.08
N ARG A 6 15.63 9.07 6.52
CA ARG A 6 14.58 9.42 7.48
C ARG A 6 13.16 9.13 6.96
N ASN A 7 12.92 9.28 5.65
CA ASN A 7 11.63 8.94 5.04
C ASN A 7 11.38 7.42 4.99
N LEU A 8 12.45 6.62 4.99
CA LEU A 8 12.35 5.16 4.94
C LEU A 8 11.87 4.59 6.28
N PHE A 9 12.37 5.14 7.39
CA PHE A 9 11.97 4.75 8.75
C PHE A 9 10.52 5.15 9.06
N ALA A 10 10.09 6.35 8.70
CA ALA A 10 8.71 6.80 8.92
C ALA A 10 7.69 5.93 8.16
N ALA A 11 8.01 5.58 6.90
CA ALA A 11 7.18 4.65 6.12
C ALA A 11 7.14 3.24 6.72
N ALA A 12 8.28 2.73 7.22
CA ALA A 12 8.33 1.42 7.86
C ALA A 12 7.50 1.37 9.15
N GLU A 13 7.54 2.42 9.96
CA GLU A 13 6.79 2.54 11.22
C GLU A 13 5.28 2.60 10.97
N GLU A 14 4.84 3.35 9.96
CA GLU A 14 3.43 3.40 9.53
C GLU A 14 2.93 2.06 8.94
N THR A 15 3.78 1.29 8.27
CA THR A 15 3.39 -0.02 7.73
C THR A 15 3.39 -1.13 8.78
N SER A 16 4.17 -0.96 9.87
CA SER A 16 4.36 -1.99 10.90
C SER A 16 3.38 -1.83 12.07
N THR A 17 2.73 -0.67 12.19
CA THR A 17 1.68 -0.42 13.18
C THR A 17 0.31 -0.40 12.50
N PRO A 18 -0.35 -1.57 12.32
CA PRO A 18 -1.69 -1.57 11.77
C PRO A 18 -2.61 -0.76 12.70
N PRO A 19 -3.44 0.15 12.16
CA PRO A 19 -4.44 0.83 12.98
C PRO A 19 -5.40 -0.20 13.56
N SER A 20 -5.69 -0.08 14.86
CA SER A 20 -6.51 -1.03 15.63
C SER A 20 -7.97 -1.10 15.17
N ALA A 21 -8.43 -0.10 14.42
CA ALA A 21 -9.74 -0.09 13.79
C ALA A 21 -9.64 0.52 12.37
N LEU A 22 -10.26 -0.15 11.40
CA LEU A 22 -10.48 0.39 10.06
C LEU A 22 -11.61 1.42 10.14
N THR A 23 -11.37 2.62 9.60
CA THR A 23 -12.46 3.58 9.42
C THR A 23 -13.42 3.09 8.33
N ALA A 24 -14.68 3.55 8.33
CA ALA A 24 -15.70 3.10 7.36
C ALA A 24 -15.32 3.33 5.88
N THR A 25 -14.33 4.19 5.61
CA THR A 25 -13.80 4.48 4.28
C THR A 25 -12.58 3.62 3.90
N GLN A 26 -12.05 2.86 4.85
CA GLN A 26 -10.90 1.98 4.66
C GLN A 26 -11.38 0.53 4.57
N SER A 27 -10.78 -0.23 3.66
CA SER A 27 -11.10 -1.63 3.47
C SER A 27 -9.85 -2.39 3.09
N ILE A 28 -9.72 -3.61 3.60
CA ILE A 28 -8.60 -4.49 3.27
C ILE A 28 -8.80 -4.98 1.85
N ALA A 29 -7.83 -4.76 0.97
CA ALA A 29 -7.89 -5.18 -0.41
C ALA A 29 -6.78 -6.19 -0.73
N ARG A 30 -7.11 -7.20 -1.54
CA ARG A 30 -6.13 -8.18 -2.02
C ARG A 30 -5.50 -7.71 -3.32
N VAL A 31 -4.18 -7.69 -3.39
CA VAL A 31 -3.45 -7.23 -4.57
C VAL A 31 -3.50 -8.30 -5.66
N ILE A 32 -4.18 -8.01 -6.77
CA ILE A 32 -4.33 -8.92 -7.91
C ILE A 32 -3.14 -8.77 -8.86
N LYS A 33 -2.78 -7.53 -9.18
CA LYS A 33 -1.76 -7.21 -10.18
C LYS A 33 -1.16 -5.83 -9.92
N ALA A 34 0.12 -5.66 -10.24
CA ALA A 34 0.74 -4.35 -10.37
C ALA A 34 0.62 -3.91 -11.83
N GLU A 35 -0.03 -2.78 -12.09
CA GLU A 35 -0.18 -2.22 -13.45
C GLU A 35 1.04 -1.37 -13.87
N GLY A 36 1.91 -1.04 -12.91
CA GLY A 36 3.07 -0.18 -13.13
C GLY A 36 2.80 1.26 -12.71
N ASN A 37 3.84 2.10 -12.71
CA ASN A 37 3.75 3.49 -12.23
C ASN A 37 3.14 3.64 -10.81
N SER A 38 3.43 2.70 -9.90
CA SER A 38 2.84 2.67 -8.55
C SER A 38 1.32 2.47 -8.49
N LEU A 39 0.71 1.98 -9.59
CA LEU A 39 -0.69 1.59 -9.66
C LEU A 39 -0.85 0.08 -9.44
N TYR A 40 -1.83 -0.28 -8.63
CA TYR A 40 -2.13 -1.66 -8.27
C TYR A 40 -3.62 -1.94 -8.48
N SER A 41 -3.91 -3.05 -9.13
CA SER A 41 -5.26 -3.61 -9.23
C SER A 41 -5.50 -4.46 -7.99
N CYS A 42 -6.44 -4.03 -7.14
CA CYS A 42 -6.77 -4.68 -5.88
C CYS A 42 -8.24 -5.14 -5.85
N SER A 43 -8.52 -6.27 -5.22
CA SER A 43 -9.87 -6.77 -4.99
C SER A 43 -10.33 -6.38 -3.59
N LEU A 44 -11.46 -5.70 -3.49
CA LEU A 44 -12.17 -5.48 -2.24
C LEU A 44 -12.80 -6.78 -1.72
N PRO A 45 -13.16 -6.84 -0.43
CA PRO A 45 -13.89 -7.97 0.15
C PRO A 45 -15.29 -8.10 -0.46
N GLU A 46 -15.84 -7.00 -1.01
CA GLU A 46 -17.09 -6.98 -1.76
C GLU A 46 -16.97 -7.55 -3.18
N LYS A 47 -15.84 -8.18 -3.54
CA LYS A 47 -15.51 -8.72 -4.87
C LYS A 47 -15.37 -7.69 -5.99
N ASN A 48 -15.36 -6.40 -5.66
CA ASN A 48 -15.09 -5.34 -6.61
C ASN A 48 -13.58 -5.21 -6.87
N THR A 49 -13.17 -5.15 -8.13
CA THR A 49 -11.79 -4.84 -8.49
C THR A 49 -11.65 -3.35 -8.67
N VAL A 50 -10.73 -2.74 -7.94
CA VAL A 50 -10.42 -1.32 -7.98
C VAL A 50 -8.98 -1.11 -8.36
N LEU A 51 -8.71 0.01 -9.00
CA LEU A 51 -7.35 0.46 -9.29
C LEU A 51 -6.97 1.48 -8.22
N VAL A 52 -5.93 1.18 -7.45
CA VAL A 52 -5.43 2.03 -6.37
C VAL A 52 -4.03 2.51 -6.67
N GLU A 53 -3.75 3.75 -6.26
CA GLU A 53 -2.44 4.36 -6.38
C GLU A 53 -1.71 4.31 -5.04
N LEU A 54 -0.45 3.87 -5.07
CA LEU A 54 0.40 3.92 -3.88
C LEU A 54 0.78 5.37 -3.59
N LEU A 55 0.52 5.81 -2.35
CA LEU A 55 0.86 7.15 -1.87
C LEU A 55 2.35 7.46 -2.12
N PRO A 56 2.70 8.69 -2.55
CA PRO A 56 4.06 9.08 -2.89
C PRO A 56 5.12 8.77 -1.82
N ARG A 57 4.74 8.81 -0.53
CA ARG A 57 5.62 8.52 0.61
C ARG A 57 6.11 7.06 0.67
N PHE A 58 5.33 6.15 0.11
CA PHE A 58 5.62 4.72 0.08
C PHE A 58 6.29 4.27 -1.23
N ARG A 59 6.33 5.16 -2.24
CA ARG A 59 6.98 4.87 -3.52
C ARG A 59 8.49 4.73 -3.32
N ASN A 60 9.04 3.61 -3.78
CA ASN A 60 10.44 3.21 -3.63
C ASN A 60 10.85 2.83 -2.19
N THR A 61 9.89 2.76 -1.27
CA THR A 61 10.14 2.48 0.16
C THR A 61 9.64 1.10 0.54
N ILE A 62 8.47 0.73 0.05
CA ILE A 62 7.84 -0.57 0.27
C ILE A 62 7.49 -1.22 -1.05
N TRP A 63 7.64 -2.54 -1.10
CA TRP A 63 7.24 -3.35 -2.24
C TRP A 63 6.04 -4.21 -1.87
N ILE A 64 4.98 -4.07 -2.66
CA ILE A 64 3.75 -4.84 -2.50
C ILE A 64 3.82 -6.05 -3.42
N LYS A 65 3.67 -7.25 -2.84
CA LYS A 65 3.69 -8.51 -3.60
C LYS A 65 2.30 -8.85 -4.11
N ARG A 66 2.24 -9.46 -5.31
CA ARG A 66 1.01 -10.05 -5.84
C ARG A 66 0.43 -11.09 -4.88
N GLY A 67 -0.87 -11.01 -4.61
CA GLY A 67 -1.57 -11.87 -3.66
C GLY A 67 -1.42 -11.45 -2.20
N GLY A 68 -0.65 -10.39 -1.91
CA GLY A 68 -0.64 -9.75 -0.59
C GLY A 68 -1.94 -9.00 -0.31
N TYR A 69 -2.08 -8.57 0.93
CA TYR A 69 -3.19 -7.75 1.41
C TYR A 69 -2.66 -6.39 1.81
N VAL A 70 -3.43 -5.35 1.51
CA VAL A 70 -3.16 -3.94 1.86
C VAL A 70 -4.40 -3.28 2.43
#